data_AF-A0AAV5RJV3-F1
#
_entry.id   AF-A0AAV5RJV3-F1
#
_cell.length_a   1.000
_cell.length_b   1.000
_cell.length_c   1.000
_cell.angle_alpha   90.00
_cell.angle_beta   90.00
_cell.angle_gamma   90.00
#
_symmetry.space_group_name_H-M   'P 1'
#
loop_
_entity.id
_entity.type
_entity.pdbx_description
1 polymer ?
#
loop_
_entity_poly.entity_id
_entity_poly.type
_entity_poly.pdbx_seq_one_letter_code
_entity_poly.pdbx_strand_id
1 'polypeptide(L)'
;MVDYEDLLDKARKGAAKSEFEQYMPDLVKSVPEFDATKLRLLGNCIANSSENAKYLSADESAISELLETDNPLGLSILFNGSVNNSDFSRSVLKNSTFLKKAEPNKQFKDFLGSIWEALDGDIDRDIKIQLVFKGFFELLMNDPDLETDPQITEPKNFKKLYELCQKMTMSHFSDSIDENDDFEEEEDDQFGIGIKVIGNISSHNEFSLENAVEIEENVFTWETIALLNNLTAKKVDMDAILPKFPNVIPLTIKLIEQEDPANDDEEELQDDEQENELERYEEDEFSEPDEQGLEDNTPFDVGLWGPLLRNLARDPKKAQEINQYNPAKLLKTLLSYPATNAVGNSLATGLIRSVYNHELVDMYTIEPVDENKLGFACAAVNCLVDSTELPDEEVKWAVNRIVDTILNALQKDPREESWIRGTKALAILKITYPWIDVNKIRSEIEQNSNKPETEAVKQNLKALGL
;
A
#
# COMPACT_ATOMS: atom_id res chain seq x y z
N MET A 1 49.15 -2.41 -33.79
CA MET A 1 47.93 -1.72 -34.25
C MET A 1 46.93 -2.81 -34.53
N VAL A 2 45.79 -2.79 -33.84
CA VAL A 2 44.75 -3.82 -33.96
C VAL A 2 44.02 -3.65 -35.29
N ASP A 3 43.79 -4.75 -36.01
CA ASP A 3 43.00 -4.76 -37.26
C ASP A 3 41.50 -4.82 -36.92
N TYR A 4 40.78 -3.73 -37.23
CA TYR A 4 39.39 -3.54 -36.84
C TYR A 4 38.40 -4.35 -37.68
N GLU A 5 38.70 -4.59 -38.96
CA GLU A 5 37.84 -5.39 -39.82
C GLU A 5 37.87 -6.86 -39.38
N ASP A 6 39.02 -7.34 -38.91
CA ASP A 6 39.21 -8.68 -38.34
C ASP A 6 38.40 -8.87 -37.04
N LEU A 7 38.39 -7.88 -36.15
CA LEU A 7 37.65 -7.93 -34.88
C LEU A 7 36.11 -7.87 -35.09
N LEU A 8 35.65 -7.12 -36.09
CA LEU A 8 34.24 -7.06 -36.53
C LEU A 8 33.76 -8.40 -37.10
N ASP A 9 34.57 -9.05 -37.94
CA ASP A 9 34.21 -10.31 -38.57
C ASP A 9 34.23 -11.48 -37.57
N LYS A 10 35.10 -11.40 -36.55
CA LYS A 10 35.22 -12.35 -35.44
C LYS A 10 34.15 -12.20 -34.36
N ALA A 11 33.74 -10.98 -34.03
CA ALA A 11 32.63 -10.73 -33.09
C ALA A 11 31.29 -11.31 -33.59
N ARG A 12 31.10 -11.41 -34.91
CA ARG A 12 29.92 -12.02 -35.55
C ARG A 12 29.94 -13.56 -35.58
N LYS A 13 31.11 -14.20 -35.40
CA LYS A 13 31.30 -15.64 -35.61
C LYS A 13 31.71 -16.43 -34.35
N GLY A 14 31.83 -15.77 -33.19
CA GLY A 14 32.30 -16.40 -31.96
C GLY A 14 33.81 -16.64 -31.98
N ALA A 15 34.59 -15.55 -31.88
CA ALA A 15 36.05 -15.57 -31.91
C ALA A 15 36.65 -16.65 -30.97
N ALA A 16 37.64 -17.40 -31.47
CA ALA A 16 38.33 -18.41 -30.67
C ALA A 16 39.18 -17.76 -29.57
N LYS A 17 39.37 -18.45 -28.43
CA LYS A 17 40.12 -17.95 -27.26
C LYS A 17 41.47 -17.31 -27.61
N SER A 18 42.25 -17.98 -28.47
CA SER A 18 43.58 -17.50 -28.89
C SER A 18 43.55 -16.15 -29.62
N GLU A 19 42.42 -15.78 -30.19
CA GLU A 19 42.21 -14.51 -30.90
C GLU A 19 41.71 -13.41 -29.96
N PHE A 20 41.12 -13.79 -28.82
CA PHE A 20 40.60 -12.92 -27.77
C PHE A 20 41.67 -12.56 -26.72
N GLU A 21 42.58 -13.50 -26.40
CA GLU A 21 43.66 -13.32 -25.40
C GLU A 21 44.50 -12.05 -25.62
N GLN A 22 44.74 -11.66 -26.87
CA GLN A 22 45.53 -10.47 -27.20
C GLN A 22 44.83 -9.14 -26.85
N TYR A 23 43.50 -9.13 -26.72
CA TYR A 23 42.70 -7.93 -26.43
C TYR A 23 42.36 -7.78 -24.95
N MET A 24 42.63 -8.81 -24.14
CA MET A 24 42.32 -8.79 -22.72
C MET A 24 43.18 -7.83 -21.90
N PRO A 25 44.50 -7.73 -22.07
CA PRO A 25 45.31 -6.73 -21.37
C PRO A 25 44.91 -5.28 -21.65
N ASP A 26 44.25 -5.07 -22.80
CA ASP A 26 43.70 -3.79 -23.23
C ASP A 26 42.36 -3.51 -22.52
N LEU A 27 41.56 -4.55 -22.27
CA LEU A 27 40.32 -4.51 -21.48
C LEU A 27 40.56 -4.17 -19.99
N VAL A 28 41.71 -4.59 -19.44
CA VAL A 28 42.15 -4.42 -18.02
C VAL A 28 43.13 -3.27 -17.84
N LYS A 29 43.16 -2.30 -18.76
CA LYS A 29 43.93 -1.07 -18.56
C LYS A 29 42.98 0.09 -18.63
N SER A 30 42.69 0.65 -17.46
CA SER A 30 42.08 1.95 -17.18
C SER A 30 41.39 2.56 -18.40
N VAL A 31 40.06 2.54 -18.33
CA VAL A 31 39.08 2.84 -19.38
C VAL A 31 39.01 4.30 -19.91
N PRO A 32 39.80 5.34 -19.52
CA PRO A 32 39.56 6.69 -20.06
C PRO A 32 39.70 6.86 -21.58
N GLU A 33 40.36 5.94 -22.31
CA GLU A 33 40.64 6.10 -23.75
C GLU A 33 40.02 5.00 -24.65
N PHE A 34 39.11 4.17 -24.15
CA PHE A 34 38.50 3.12 -25.00
C PHE A 34 37.38 3.64 -25.90
N ASP A 35 37.56 3.42 -27.21
CA ASP A 35 36.53 3.57 -28.24
C ASP A 35 35.34 2.66 -27.92
N ALA A 36 34.15 3.26 -27.77
CA ALA A 36 32.88 2.58 -27.54
C ALA A 36 32.64 1.40 -28.50
N THR A 37 33.14 1.51 -29.73
CA THR A 37 33.07 0.47 -30.75
C THR A 37 33.82 -0.79 -30.33
N LYS A 38 35.00 -0.66 -29.70
CA LYS A 38 35.80 -1.79 -29.23
C LYS A 38 35.11 -2.52 -28.08
N LEU A 39 34.63 -1.79 -27.08
CA LEU A 39 33.93 -2.37 -25.94
C LEU A 39 32.67 -3.12 -26.39
N ARG A 40 31.93 -2.59 -27.36
CA ARG A 40 30.77 -3.27 -27.97
C ARG A 40 31.15 -4.55 -28.70
N LEU A 41 32.23 -4.53 -29.50
CA LEU A 41 32.73 -5.73 -30.18
C LEU A 41 33.21 -6.80 -29.18
N LEU A 42 33.85 -6.38 -28.10
CA LEU A 42 34.29 -7.26 -27.03
C LEU A 42 33.11 -7.89 -26.27
N GLY A 43 32.07 -7.11 -25.97
CA GLY A 43 30.82 -7.63 -25.40
C GLY A 43 30.19 -8.73 -26.26
N ASN A 44 30.15 -8.53 -27.59
CA ASN A 44 29.66 -9.53 -28.53
C ASN A 44 30.55 -10.79 -28.57
N CYS A 45 31.88 -10.65 -28.49
CA CYS A 45 32.80 -11.78 -28.43
C CYS A 45 32.61 -12.65 -27.18
N ILE A 46 32.23 -12.02 -26.06
CA ILE A 46 31.95 -12.69 -24.79
C ILE A 46 30.57 -13.36 -24.84
N ALA A 47 29.53 -12.66 -25.31
CA ALA A 47 28.19 -13.21 -25.47
C ALA A 47 28.17 -14.46 -26.36
N ASN A 48 28.98 -14.46 -27.43
CA ASN A 48 29.00 -15.53 -28.42
C ASN A 48 29.99 -16.67 -28.10
N SER A 49 30.75 -16.63 -26.99
CA SER A 49 31.76 -17.63 -26.66
C SER A 49 31.94 -17.87 -25.16
N SER A 50 31.54 -19.05 -24.70
CA SER A 50 31.70 -19.49 -23.30
C SER A 50 33.17 -19.61 -22.88
N GLU A 51 34.10 -19.86 -23.81
CA GLU A 51 35.54 -19.86 -23.53
C GLU A 51 36.07 -18.45 -23.23
N ASN A 52 35.58 -17.43 -23.95
CA ASN A 52 35.97 -16.04 -23.73
C ASN A 52 35.39 -15.52 -22.40
N ALA A 53 34.13 -15.87 -22.09
CA ALA A 53 33.55 -15.58 -20.79
C ALA A 53 34.34 -16.26 -19.65
N LYS A 54 34.72 -17.54 -19.80
CA LYS A 54 35.58 -18.23 -18.82
C LYS A 54 36.92 -17.53 -18.63
N TYR A 55 37.54 -17.06 -19.71
CA TYR A 55 38.80 -16.33 -19.63
C TYR A 55 38.65 -15.03 -18.84
N LEU A 56 37.62 -14.21 -19.15
CA LEU A 56 37.34 -12.99 -18.40
C LEU A 56 37.02 -13.28 -16.93
N SER A 57 36.26 -14.36 -16.65
CA SER A 57 35.92 -14.76 -15.28
C SER A 57 37.09 -15.19 -14.42
N ALA A 58 38.22 -15.56 -15.04
CA ALA A 58 39.45 -15.95 -14.35
C ALA A 58 40.30 -14.74 -13.93
N ASP A 59 39.98 -13.55 -14.42
CA ASP A 59 40.69 -12.30 -14.13
C ASP A 59 39.81 -11.39 -13.24
N GLU A 60 39.99 -11.50 -11.91
CA GLU A 60 39.23 -10.71 -10.95
C GLU A 60 39.45 -9.20 -11.13
N SER A 61 40.67 -8.77 -11.50
CA SER A 61 40.98 -7.37 -11.79
C SER A 61 40.18 -6.84 -12.97
N ALA A 62 40.02 -7.63 -14.03
CA ALA A 62 39.23 -7.25 -15.20
C ALA A 62 37.77 -6.97 -14.84
N ILE A 63 37.16 -7.85 -14.04
CA ILE A 63 35.78 -7.67 -13.56
C ILE A 63 35.68 -6.41 -12.70
N SER A 64 36.62 -6.20 -11.78
CA SER A 64 36.64 -5.00 -10.92
C SER A 64 36.72 -3.72 -11.74
N GLU A 65 37.56 -3.67 -12.77
CA GLU A 65 37.68 -2.50 -13.65
C GLU A 65 36.41 -2.24 -14.47
N LEU A 66 35.75 -3.30 -14.97
CA LEU A 66 34.48 -3.21 -15.68
C LEU A 66 33.32 -2.77 -14.78
N LEU A 67 33.39 -3.05 -13.48
CA LEU A 67 32.44 -2.55 -12.47
C LEU A 67 32.75 -1.13 -12.00
N GLU A 68 34.03 -0.72 -12.06
CA GLU A 68 34.48 0.59 -11.59
C GLU A 68 34.34 1.69 -12.64
N THR A 69 34.21 1.34 -13.92
CA THR A 69 34.11 2.31 -15.00
C THR A 69 32.77 3.06 -14.97
N ASP A 70 32.85 4.38 -15.13
CA ASP A 70 31.66 5.23 -15.36
C ASP A 70 31.09 5.05 -16.79
N ASN A 71 31.71 4.20 -17.62
CA ASN A 71 31.25 3.91 -18.98
C ASN A 71 30.16 2.82 -18.96
N PRO A 72 28.93 3.09 -19.46
CA PRO A 72 27.83 2.13 -19.46
C PRO A 72 28.13 0.83 -20.24
N LEU A 73 29.13 0.86 -21.12
CA LEU A 73 29.58 -0.32 -21.85
C LEU A 73 30.30 -1.35 -20.97
N GLY A 74 30.84 -0.95 -19.82
CA GLY A 74 31.45 -1.88 -18.85
C GLY A 74 30.43 -2.89 -18.32
N LEU A 75 29.31 -2.37 -17.79
CA LEU A 75 28.17 -3.19 -17.37
C LEU A 75 27.57 -4.00 -18.54
N SER A 76 27.51 -3.43 -19.75
CA SER A 76 27.03 -4.15 -20.93
C SER A 76 27.88 -5.38 -21.28
N ILE A 77 29.20 -5.33 -21.06
CA ILE A 77 30.10 -6.48 -21.25
C ILE A 77 29.81 -7.55 -20.19
N LEU A 78 29.66 -7.14 -18.93
CA LEU A 78 29.36 -8.06 -17.83
C LEU A 78 27.97 -8.71 -17.98
N PHE A 79 26.97 -7.95 -18.42
CA PHE A 79 25.64 -8.45 -18.79
C PHE A 79 25.77 -9.54 -19.85
N ASN A 80 26.43 -9.25 -20.97
CA ASN A 80 26.63 -10.20 -22.06
C ASN A 80 27.37 -11.47 -21.63
N GLY A 81 28.36 -11.34 -20.72
CA GLY A 81 29.05 -12.48 -20.14
C GLY A 81 28.18 -13.33 -19.21
N SER A 82 27.15 -12.73 -18.61
CA SER A 82 26.23 -13.38 -17.67
C SER A 82 25.09 -14.10 -18.37
N VAL A 83 24.64 -13.62 -19.55
CA VAL A 83 23.54 -14.23 -20.31
C VAL A 83 23.80 -15.73 -20.53
N ASN A 84 22.94 -16.57 -19.95
CA ASN A 84 23.01 -18.03 -20.00
C ASN A 84 24.34 -18.65 -19.53
N ASN A 85 25.08 -17.97 -18.64
CA ASN A 85 26.39 -18.44 -18.17
C ASN A 85 26.56 -18.33 -16.64
N SER A 86 26.08 -19.36 -15.95
CA SER A 86 26.12 -19.45 -14.48
C SER A 86 27.53 -19.32 -13.89
N ASP A 87 28.55 -19.87 -14.54
CA ASP A 87 29.93 -19.81 -14.03
C ASP A 87 30.45 -18.37 -14.01
N PHE A 88 30.19 -17.63 -15.09
CA PHE A 88 30.55 -16.22 -15.19
C PHE A 88 29.81 -15.37 -14.15
N SER A 89 28.48 -15.55 -14.06
CA SER A 89 27.64 -14.84 -13.09
C SER A 89 28.10 -15.08 -11.65
N ARG A 90 28.48 -16.31 -11.28
CA ARG A 90 29.05 -16.60 -9.96
C ARG A 90 30.39 -15.93 -9.72
N SER A 91 31.25 -15.84 -10.73
CA SER A 91 32.54 -15.14 -10.61
C SER A 91 32.34 -13.63 -10.42
N VAL A 92 31.39 -13.02 -11.13
CA VAL A 92 31.00 -11.62 -10.92
C VAL A 92 30.48 -11.39 -9.51
N LEU A 93 29.54 -12.21 -9.03
CA LEU A 93 28.95 -12.07 -7.69
C LEU A 93 29.99 -12.21 -6.56
N LYS A 94 31.02 -13.05 -6.78
CA LYS A 94 32.13 -13.23 -5.83
C LYS A 94 33.14 -12.09 -5.83
N ASN A 95 33.13 -11.23 -6.85
CA ASN A 95 34.07 -10.12 -6.96
C ASN A 95 33.80 -9.09 -5.86
N SER A 96 34.84 -8.70 -5.12
CA SER A 96 34.71 -7.78 -3.99
C SER A 96 34.29 -6.34 -4.35
N THR A 97 34.35 -5.98 -5.63
CA THR A 97 33.91 -4.68 -6.18
C THR A 97 32.41 -4.68 -6.50
N PHE A 98 31.79 -5.83 -6.76
CA PHE A 98 30.39 -5.93 -7.19
C PHE A 98 29.44 -5.20 -6.24
N LEU A 99 29.43 -5.59 -4.96
CA LEU A 99 28.58 -4.96 -3.95
C LEU A 99 28.96 -3.51 -3.67
N LYS A 100 30.23 -3.12 -3.87
CA LYS A 100 30.66 -1.73 -3.66
C LYS A 100 30.02 -0.82 -4.71
N LYS A 101 29.96 -1.28 -5.97
CA LYS A 101 29.48 -0.54 -7.14
C LYS A 101 28.01 -0.79 -7.51
N ALA A 102 27.34 -1.72 -6.84
CA ALA A 102 25.91 -1.92 -7.00
C ALA A 102 25.11 -0.66 -6.64
N GLU A 103 24.32 -0.19 -7.61
CA GLU A 103 23.47 1.00 -7.55
C GLU A 103 22.12 0.70 -8.24
N PRO A 104 20.98 1.11 -7.67
CA PRO A 104 19.65 0.73 -8.15
C PRO A 104 19.19 1.56 -9.37
N ASN A 105 20.02 1.63 -10.41
CA ASN A 105 19.69 2.26 -11.69
C ASN A 105 19.32 1.20 -12.75
N LYS A 106 18.64 1.63 -13.83
CA LYS A 106 18.15 0.73 -14.91
C LYS A 106 19.24 -0.22 -15.43
N GLN A 107 20.43 0.30 -15.72
CA GLN A 107 21.53 -0.51 -16.29
C GLN A 107 22.01 -1.61 -15.35
N PHE A 108 22.14 -1.30 -14.05
CA PHE A 108 22.57 -2.30 -13.07
C PHE A 108 21.43 -3.27 -12.73
N LYS A 109 20.17 -2.81 -12.72
CA LYS A 109 19.00 -3.69 -12.57
C LYS A 109 18.89 -4.69 -13.71
N ASP A 110 19.06 -4.25 -14.97
CA ASP A 110 19.10 -5.13 -16.14
C ASP A 110 20.25 -6.16 -16.04
N PHE A 111 21.41 -5.69 -15.60
CA PHE A 111 22.57 -6.55 -15.34
C PHE A 111 22.29 -7.60 -14.25
N LEU A 112 21.74 -7.18 -13.12
CA LEU A 112 21.36 -8.08 -12.03
C LEU A 112 20.28 -9.08 -12.47
N GLY A 113 19.32 -8.65 -13.30
CA GLY A 113 18.30 -9.52 -13.90
C GLY A 113 18.93 -10.64 -14.73
N SER A 114 19.91 -10.31 -15.58
CA SER A 114 20.67 -11.33 -16.35
C SER A 114 21.44 -12.31 -15.46
N ILE A 115 22.04 -11.82 -14.37
CA ILE A 115 22.66 -12.70 -13.36
C ILE A 115 21.61 -13.63 -12.74
N TRP A 116 20.43 -13.10 -12.40
CA TRP A 116 19.35 -13.85 -11.78
C TRP A 116 18.84 -14.97 -12.69
N GLU A 117 18.58 -14.66 -13.96
CA GLU A 117 18.17 -15.62 -14.98
C GLU A 117 19.23 -16.71 -15.19
N ALA A 118 20.50 -16.32 -15.30
CA ALA A 118 21.59 -17.26 -15.53
C ALA A 118 21.84 -18.22 -14.35
N LEU A 119 21.44 -17.81 -13.14
CA LEU A 119 21.56 -18.59 -11.92
C LEU A 119 20.24 -19.24 -11.51
N ASP A 120 19.15 -19.07 -12.26
CA ASP A 120 17.81 -19.55 -11.88
C ASP A 120 17.42 -19.13 -10.45
N GLY A 121 17.77 -17.89 -10.08
CA GLY A 121 17.54 -17.34 -8.74
C GLY A 121 18.45 -17.88 -7.62
N ASP A 122 19.41 -18.77 -7.93
CA ASP A 122 20.41 -19.32 -6.99
C ASP A 122 21.55 -18.33 -6.69
N ILE A 123 21.17 -17.14 -6.23
CA ILE A 123 22.08 -16.14 -5.67
C ILE A 123 22.22 -16.39 -4.18
N ASP A 124 23.44 -16.27 -3.66
CA ASP A 124 23.72 -16.39 -2.24
C ASP A 124 22.88 -15.42 -1.40
N ARG A 125 22.27 -15.93 -0.32
CA ARG A 125 21.34 -15.18 0.53
C ARG A 125 21.98 -13.92 1.12
N ASP A 126 23.25 -13.97 1.53
CA ASP A 126 23.95 -12.81 2.10
C ASP A 126 24.19 -11.72 1.04
N ILE A 127 24.35 -12.11 -0.22
CA ILE A 127 24.44 -11.16 -1.34
C ILE A 127 23.07 -10.51 -1.58
N LYS A 128 21.98 -11.29 -1.60
CA LYS A 128 20.62 -10.75 -1.74
C LYS A 128 20.30 -9.72 -0.66
N ILE A 129 20.60 -10.03 0.60
CA ILE A 129 20.40 -9.11 1.74
C ILE A 129 21.21 -7.81 1.56
N GLN A 130 22.48 -7.92 1.15
CA GLN A 130 23.30 -6.72 0.90
C GLN A 130 22.78 -5.86 -0.25
N LEU A 131 22.23 -6.48 -1.31
CA LEU A 131 21.58 -5.78 -2.41
C LEU A 131 20.27 -5.10 -1.99
N VAL A 132 19.47 -5.71 -1.11
CA VAL A 132 18.31 -5.05 -0.49
C VAL A 132 18.75 -3.76 0.23
N PHE A 133 19.84 -3.81 1.01
CA PHE A 133 20.41 -2.62 1.67
C PHE A 133 21.12 -1.63 0.71
N LYS A 134 21.15 -1.93 -0.58
CA LYS A 134 21.57 -1.03 -1.67
C LYS A 134 20.38 -0.43 -2.44
N GLY A 135 19.14 -0.80 -2.11
CA GLY A 135 17.93 -0.29 -2.74
C GLY A 135 17.33 -1.19 -3.83
N PHE A 136 17.82 -2.43 -4.00
CA PHE A 136 17.20 -3.42 -4.90
C PHE A 136 16.03 -4.11 -4.20
N PHE A 137 14.95 -3.37 -3.99
CA PHE A 137 13.80 -3.82 -3.21
C PHE A 137 12.94 -4.87 -3.92
N GLU A 138 13.03 -4.98 -5.25
CA GLU A 138 12.34 -6.01 -6.02
C GLU A 138 12.77 -7.42 -5.58
N LEU A 139 13.95 -7.55 -4.96
CA LEU A 139 14.43 -8.80 -4.37
C LEU A 139 13.54 -9.32 -3.25
N LEU A 140 12.93 -8.44 -2.45
CA LEU A 140 12.00 -8.84 -1.40
C LEU A 140 10.70 -9.40 -1.98
N MET A 141 10.26 -8.85 -3.11
CA MET A 141 9.05 -9.30 -3.82
C MET A 141 9.27 -10.65 -4.52
N ASN A 142 10.48 -10.89 -5.03
CA ASN A 142 10.84 -12.10 -5.75
C ASN A 142 11.30 -13.25 -4.82
N ASP A 143 11.70 -12.94 -3.59
CA ASP A 143 12.17 -13.91 -2.60
C ASP A 143 11.57 -13.59 -1.21
N PRO A 144 10.32 -14.04 -0.94
CA PRO A 144 9.60 -13.75 0.30
C PRO A 144 10.31 -14.23 1.57
N ASP A 145 11.23 -15.19 1.46
CA ASP A 145 12.03 -15.67 2.60
C ASP A 145 12.98 -14.59 3.14
N LEU A 146 13.27 -13.55 2.36
CA LEU A 146 14.05 -12.39 2.79
C LEU A 146 13.23 -11.45 3.69
N GLU A 147 11.92 -11.35 3.49
CA GLU A 147 11.05 -10.44 4.25
C GLU A 147 10.99 -10.78 5.75
N THR A 148 11.27 -12.04 6.09
CA THR A 148 11.32 -12.55 7.46
C THR A 148 12.75 -12.75 7.98
N ASP A 149 13.76 -12.40 7.20
CA ASP A 149 15.16 -12.64 7.57
C ASP A 149 15.58 -11.80 8.79
N PRO A 150 16.22 -12.39 9.83
CA PRO A 150 16.72 -11.64 10.97
C PRO A 150 17.70 -10.50 10.60
N GLN A 151 18.55 -10.69 9.59
CA GLN A 151 19.46 -9.64 9.13
C GLN A 151 18.72 -8.43 8.53
N ILE A 152 17.46 -8.60 8.11
CA ILE A 152 16.60 -7.51 7.61
C ILE A 152 15.73 -6.96 8.74
N THR A 153 15.08 -7.84 9.50
CA THR A 153 14.07 -7.52 10.51
C THR A 153 14.63 -7.12 11.88
N GLU A 154 15.91 -7.39 12.16
CA GLU A 154 16.56 -6.92 13.39
C GLU A 154 16.45 -5.40 13.53
N PRO A 155 16.22 -4.83 14.73
CA PRO A 155 15.76 -3.45 14.86
C PRO A 155 16.64 -2.39 14.17
N LYS A 156 17.96 -2.54 14.27
CA LYS A 156 18.92 -1.63 13.63
C LYS A 156 18.89 -1.71 12.11
N ASN A 157 18.77 -2.92 11.58
CA ASN A 157 18.77 -3.18 10.15
C ASN A 157 17.42 -2.81 9.55
N PHE A 158 16.32 -3.10 10.26
CA PHE A 158 14.99 -2.67 9.85
C PHE A 158 14.88 -1.15 9.81
N LYS A 159 15.41 -0.43 10.82
CA LYS A 159 15.51 1.04 10.75
C LYS A 159 16.27 1.51 9.51
N LYS A 160 17.43 0.91 9.22
CA LYS A 160 18.23 1.26 8.04
C LYS A 160 17.46 1.02 6.75
N LEU A 161 16.75 -0.10 6.64
CA LEU A 161 15.91 -0.41 5.48
C LEU A 161 14.77 0.61 5.34
N TYR A 162 14.10 0.90 6.45
CA TYR A 162 13.03 1.89 6.53
C TYR A 162 13.49 3.28 6.06
N GLU A 163 14.64 3.77 6.54
CA GLU A 163 15.23 5.04 6.09
C GLU A 163 15.61 5.03 4.60
N LEU A 164 15.99 3.87 4.05
CA LEU A 164 16.26 3.73 2.60
C LEU A 164 14.95 3.82 1.80
N CYS A 165 13.89 3.12 2.24
CA CYS A 165 12.57 3.21 1.61
C CYS A 165 12.07 4.66 1.60
N GLN A 166 12.15 5.36 2.73
CA GLN A 166 11.73 6.77 2.82
C GLN A 166 12.52 7.69 1.88
N LYS A 167 13.84 7.52 1.78
CA LYS A 167 14.66 8.33 0.87
C LYS A 167 14.23 8.14 -0.59
N MET A 168 13.91 6.91 -0.98
CA MET A 168 13.46 6.60 -2.34
C MET A 168 12.11 7.25 -2.62
N THR A 169 11.15 7.14 -1.70
CA THR A 169 9.84 7.79 -1.81
C THR A 169 9.98 9.32 -1.89
N MET A 170 10.88 9.92 -1.11
CA MET A 170 11.12 11.37 -1.11
C MET A 170 11.85 11.90 -2.36
N SER A 171 12.75 11.11 -2.97
CA SER A 171 13.46 11.56 -4.19
C SER A 171 12.53 11.69 -5.39
N HIS A 172 11.44 10.93 -5.45
CA HIS A 172 10.46 11.06 -6.54
C HIS A 172 9.67 12.38 -6.47
N PHE A 173 9.38 12.89 -5.26
CA PHE A 173 8.69 14.16 -5.10
C PHE A 173 9.54 15.39 -5.44
N SER A 174 10.87 15.29 -5.47
CA SER A 174 11.72 16.44 -5.81
C SER A 174 11.93 16.62 -7.31
N ASP A 175 11.80 15.54 -8.07
CA ASP A 175 12.16 15.51 -9.49
C ASP A 175 10.92 15.71 -10.40
N SER A 176 9.70 15.60 -9.86
CA SER A 176 8.44 15.80 -10.57
C SER A 176 8.01 17.28 -10.72
N ILE A 177 8.91 18.25 -10.47
CA ILE A 177 8.67 19.70 -10.66
C ILE A 177 9.50 20.23 -11.83
N ASP A 178 9.47 19.53 -12.97
CA ASP A 178 9.88 20.11 -14.25
C ASP A 178 8.76 19.84 -15.27
N GLU A 179 7.91 20.84 -15.48
CA GLU A 179 6.62 20.77 -16.21
C GLU A 179 6.73 20.50 -17.73
N ASN A 180 7.85 19.98 -18.24
CA ASN A 180 8.12 19.94 -19.68
C ASN A 180 8.60 18.60 -20.25
N ASP A 181 8.73 17.54 -19.46
CA ASP A 181 9.09 16.24 -20.03
C ASP A 181 7.86 15.32 -20.07
N ASP A 182 7.46 15.00 -21.31
CA ASP A 182 6.59 13.86 -21.65
C ASP A 182 7.29 12.56 -21.19
N PHE A 183 7.26 12.27 -19.89
CA PHE A 183 7.74 10.99 -19.34
C PHE A 183 6.65 9.93 -19.51
N GLU A 184 7.01 8.88 -20.25
CA GLU A 184 6.21 7.69 -20.49
C GLU A 184 5.83 6.99 -19.16
N GLU A 185 4.66 6.35 -19.13
CA GLU A 185 3.90 5.73 -18.02
C GLU A 185 4.63 4.68 -17.13
N GLU A 186 5.96 4.60 -17.11
CA GLU A 186 6.73 3.66 -16.26
C GLU A 186 7.16 4.24 -14.88
N GLU A 187 6.86 5.51 -14.57
CA GLU A 187 7.34 6.16 -13.33
C GLU A 187 6.45 5.96 -12.08
N ASP A 188 5.19 5.52 -12.24
CA ASP A 188 4.25 5.34 -11.11
C ASP A 188 4.61 4.17 -10.18
N ASP A 189 5.42 3.23 -10.64
CA ASP A 189 5.70 2.02 -9.86
C ASP A 189 6.63 2.26 -8.66
N GLN A 190 7.50 3.29 -8.68
CA GLN A 190 8.55 3.45 -7.67
C GLN A 190 8.06 4.07 -6.35
N PHE A 191 7.08 4.98 -6.40
CA PHE A 191 6.47 5.59 -5.21
C PHE A 191 5.88 4.53 -4.26
N GLY A 192 5.28 3.48 -4.83
CA GLY A 192 4.69 2.38 -4.06
C GLY A 192 5.69 1.36 -3.52
N ILE A 193 6.93 1.28 -4.02
CA ILE A 193 7.85 0.18 -3.67
C ILE A 193 8.23 0.23 -2.18
N GLY A 194 8.63 1.40 -1.67
CA GLY A 194 9.03 1.54 -0.27
C GLY A 194 7.89 1.16 0.69
N ILE A 195 6.68 1.59 0.36
CA ILE A 195 5.48 1.33 1.14
C ILE A 195 5.10 -0.16 1.07
N LYS A 196 5.17 -0.78 -0.11
CA LYS A 196 4.95 -2.24 -0.31
C LYS A 196 5.97 -3.05 0.48
N VAL A 197 7.26 -2.69 0.46
CA VAL A 197 8.33 -3.36 1.21
C VAL A 197 8.04 -3.35 2.71
N ILE A 198 7.78 -2.16 3.27
CA ILE A 198 7.49 -2.01 4.70
C ILE A 198 6.18 -2.72 5.05
N GLY A 199 5.17 -2.63 4.19
CA GLY A 199 3.91 -3.35 4.30
C GLY A 199 4.11 -4.86 4.38
N ASN A 200 4.84 -5.46 3.44
CA ASN A 200 5.06 -6.89 3.40
C ASN A 200 5.83 -7.38 4.64
N ILE A 201 6.99 -6.78 4.93
CA ILE A 201 7.82 -7.15 6.09
C ILE A 201 7.00 -7.06 7.38
N SER A 202 6.28 -5.94 7.57
CA SER A 202 5.51 -5.71 8.79
C SER A 202 4.23 -6.54 8.88
N SER A 203 3.76 -7.15 7.79
CA SER A 203 2.57 -8.01 7.78
C SER A 203 2.83 -9.41 8.38
N HIS A 204 4.07 -9.92 8.29
CA HIS A 204 4.46 -11.26 8.76
C HIS A 204 4.27 -11.43 10.26
N ASN A 205 3.77 -12.58 10.70
CA ASN A 205 3.42 -12.80 12.12
C ASN A 205 4.61 -12.66 13.08
N GLU A 206 5.82 -12.93 12.60
CA GLU A 206 7.08 -12.83 13.33
C GLU A 206 7.50 -11.37 13.56
N PHE A 207 7.02 -10.44 12.75
CA PHE A 207 7.31 -9.02 12.89
C PHE A 207 6.49 -8.40 14.02
N SER A 208 7.17 -7.72 14.95
CA SER A 208 6.58 -7.16 16.17
C SER A 208 7.01 -5.71 16.40
N LEU A 209 6.50 -5.08 17.46
CA LEU A 209 6.90 -3.73 17.87
C LEU A 209 8.39 -3.63 18.21
N GLU A 210 9.03 -4.71 18.67
CA GLU A 210 10.46 -4.73 19.00
C GLU A 210 11.31 -4.48 17.75
N ASN A 211 10.90 -5.01 16.59
CA ASN A 211 11.57 -4.79 15.31
C ASN A 211 11.50 -3.31 14.88
N ALA A 212 10.40 -2.64 15.20
CA ALA A 212 10.18 -1.23 14.88
C ALA A 212 10.73 -0.27 15.95
N VAL A 213 11.42 -0.75 17.00
CA VAL A 213 11.74 0.08 18.18
C VAL A 213 12.70 1.24 17.87
N GLU A 214 13.52 1.12 16.84
CA GLU A 214 14.54 2.11 16.49
C GLU A 214 14.02 3.21 15.54
N ILE A 215 12.81 3.05 14.97
CA ILE A 215 12.16 4.06 14.11
C ILE A 215 11.80 5.31 14.93
N GLU A 216 12.13 6.49 14.40
CA GLU A 216 11.92 7.77 15.09
C GLU A 216 10.43 8.13 15.17
N GLU A 217 10.02 8.66 16.32
CA GLU A 217 8.61 8.92 16.68
C GLU A 217 7.97 10.05 15.86
N ASN A 218 8.80 10.90 15.24
CA ASN A 218 8.36 12.12 14.54
C ASN A 218 8.40 12.02 13.02
N VAL A 219 8.85 10.89 12.46
CA VAL A 219 8.87 10.69 11.02
C VAL A 219 7.57 10.00 10.62
N PHE A 220 6.66 10.77 10.04
CA PHE A 220 5.35 10.29 9.63
C PHE A 220 5.21 10.34 8.12
N THR A 221 5.36 9.18 7.49
CA THR A 221 5.31 8.95 6.05
C THR A 221 4.31 7.84 5.73
N TRP A 222 4.06 7.59 4.45
CA TRP A 222 3.22 6.48 4.01
C TRP A 222 3.74 5.11 4.48
N GLU A 223 5.06 4.93 4.58
CA GLU A 223 5.67 3.74 5.20
C GLU A 223 5.34 3.62 6.69
N THR A 224 5.28 4.74 7.42
CA THR A 224 4.81 4.76 8.82
C THR A 224 3.36 4.26 8.89
N ILE A 225 2.49 4.72 7.98
CA ILE A 225 1.09 4.28 7.94
C ILE A 225 1.00 2.77 7.66
N ALA A 226 1.75 2.26 6.67
CA ALA A 226 1.77 0.83 6.35
C ALA A 226 2.24 -0.02 7.55
N LEU A 227 3.34 0.39 8.19
CA LEU A 227 3.87 -0.25 9.39
C LEU A 227 2.84 -0.27 10.52
N LEU A 228 2.24 0.88 10.83
CA LEU A 228 1.27 1.01 11.93
C LEU A 228 -0.02 0.27 11.63
N ASN A 229 -0.50 0.26 10.38
CA ASN A 229 -1.66 -0.51 9.99
C ASN A 229 -1.46 -2.00 10.34
N ASN A 230 -0.31 -2.58 9.96
CA ASN A 230 -0.02 -3.98 10.24
C ASN A 230 0.21 -4.28 11.73
N LEU A 231 0.93 -3.42 12.45
CA LEU A 231 1.13 -3.58 13.89
C LEU A 231 -0.21 -3.54 14.65
N THR A 232 -1.09 -2.60 14.29
CA THR A 232 -2.41 -2.47 14.92
C THR A 232 -3.39 -3.57 14.49
N ALA A 233 -3.26 -4.10 13.26
CA ALA A 233 -4.07 -5.22 12.77
C ALA A 233 -3.80 -6.52 13.55
N LYS A 234 -2.55 -6.75 13.96
CA LYS A 234 -2.12 -7.89 14.80
C LYS A 234 -2.64 -7.85 16.24
N LYS A 235 -3.42 -6.81 16.60
CA LYS A 235 -3.88 -6.56 17.98
C LYS A 235 -2.71 -6.49 18.97
N VAL A 236 -1.53 -6.06 18.50
CA VAL A 236 -0.49 -5.59 19.42
C VAL A 236 -1.14 -4.51 20.28
N ASP A 237 -0.87 -4.56 21.58
CA ASP A 237 -1.50 -3.65 22.52
C ASP A 237 -1.29 -2.20 22.05
N MET A 238 -2.40 -1.49 21.82
CA MET A 238 -2.36 -0.09 21.40
C MET A 238 -1.60 0.74 22.44
N ASP A 239 -1.67 0.35 23.71
CA ASP A 239 -0.93 0.97 24.80
C ASP A 239 0.59 0.80 24.69
N ALA A 240 1.09 -0.13 23.85
CA ALA A 240 2.51 -0.29 23.53
C ALA A 240 2.94 0.50 22.29
N ILE A 241 2.07 0.59 21.27
CA ILE A 241 2.37 1.31 20.01
C ILE A 241 2.27 2.83 20.21
N LEU A 242 1.21 3.28 20.87
CA LEU A 242 0.85 4.70 20.93
C LEU A 242 1.86 5.57 21.68
N PRO A 243 2.54 5.14 22.75
CA PRO A 243 3.61 5.92 23.36
C PRO A 243 4.75 6.23 22.40
N LYS A 244 4.97 5.36 21.40
CA LYS A 244 6.03 5.48 20.40
C LYS A 244 5.61 6.32 19.19
N PHE A 245 4.32 6.43 18.94
CA PHE A 245 3.77 7.23 17.84
C PHE A 245 2.61 8.10 18.35
N PRO A 246 2.88 9.04 19.27
CA PRO A 246 1.83 9.78 19.98
C PRO A 246 0.98 10.65 19.04
N ASN A 247 1.56 11.08 17.91
CA ASN A 247 0.94 11.96 16.93
C ASN A 247 0.39 11.21 15.70
N VAL A 248 0.18 9.89 15.78
CA VAL A 248 -0.26 9.07 14.64
C VAL A 248 -1.53 9.60 13.99
N ILE A 249 -2.55 9.97 14.77
CA ILE A 249 -3.83 10.46 14.23
C ILE A 249 -3.67 11.81 13.53
N PRO A 250 -3.17 12.89 14.19
CA PRO A 250 -3.01 14.18 13.53
C PRO A 250 -2.14 14.09 12.27
N LEU A 251 -1.08 13.27 12.28
CA LEU A 251 -0.19 13.16 11.13
C LEU A 251 -0.79 12.31 10.00
N THR A 252 -1.56 11.26 10.31
CA THR A 252 -2.32 10.49 9.29
C THR A 252 -3.27 11.41 8.56
N ILE A 253 -4.03 12.22 9.31
CA ILE A 253 -5.04 13.10 8.74
C ILE A 253 -4.38 14.20 7.91
N LYS A 254 -3.28 14.77 8.40
CA LYS A 254 -2.50 15.73 7.62
C LYS A 254 -2.01 15.15 6.28
N LEU A 255 -1.54 13.90 6.26
CA LEU A 255 -1.13 13.25 5.00
C LEU A 255 -2.32 13.07 4.06
N ILE A 256 -3.49 12.66 4.56
CA ILE A 256 -4.72 12.56 3.76
C ILE A 256 -5.10 13.91 3.16
N GLU A 257 -5.04 15.00 3.94
CA GLU A 257 -5.40 16.34 3.50
C GLU A 257 -4.43 16.94 2.47
N GLN A 258 -3.17 16.50 2.46
CA GLN A 258 -2.16 16.93 1.49
C GLN A 258 -2.34 16.30 0.10
N GLU A 259 -3.09 15.20 0.03
CA GLU A 259 -3.29 14.40 -1.19
C GLU A 259 -4.72 14.52 -1.73
N ASP A 260 -5.56 15.36 -1.13
CA ASP A 260 -6.91 15.64 -1.61
C ASP A 260 -6.85 16.69 -2.74
N PRO A 261 -6.97 16.30 -4.02
CA PRO A 261 -6.94 17.25 -5.14
C PRO A 261 -8.10 18.25 -5.07
N ALA A 262 -9.17 17.96 -4.30
CA ALA A 262 -10.27 18.90 -4.10
C ALA A 262 -9.90 20.13 -3.25
N ASN A 263 -8.72 20.16 -2.61
CA ASN A 263 -8.21 21.38 -1.98
C ASN A 263 -7.59 22.37 -2.98
N ASP A 264 -7.22 21.93 -4.19
CA ASP A 264 -6.72 22.82 -5.25
C ASP A 264 -7.86 23.50 -6.04
N ASP A 265 -9.06 22.91 -6.04
CA ASP A 265 -10.22 23.42 -6.78
C ASP A 265 -11.09 24.44 -6.01
N GLU A 266 -10.87 24.63 -4.69
CA GLU A 266 -11.68 25.57 -3.88
C GLU A 266 -11.11 27.01 -3.81
N GLU A 267 -9.90 27.30 -4.33
CA GLU A 267 -9.32 28.66 -4.28
C GLU A 267 -9.38 29.51 -5.57
N GLU A 268 -9.78 29.00 -6.74
CA GLU A 268 -9.87 29.82 -7.97
C GLU A 268 -11.15 29.63 -8.81
N LEU A 269 -12.32 29.92 -8.24
CA LEU A 269 -13.48 30.32 -9.05
C LEU A 269 -14.16 31.55 -8.43
N GLN A 270 -13.43 32.67 -8.43
CA GLN A 270 -14.05 33.99 -8.45
C GLN A 270 -13.94 34.58 -9.85
N ASP A 271 -15.12 34.92 -10.36
CA ASP A 271 -15.42 35.84 -11.45
C ASP A 271 -15.28 35.33 -12.90
N ASP A 272 -16.47 35.29 -13.52
CA ASP A 272 -16.79 35.61 -14.91
C ASP A 272 -16.97 34.48 -15.94
N GLU A 273 -18.23 34.35 -16.35
CA GLU A 273 -18.72 33.89 -17.66
C GLU A 273 -18.49 32.42 -18.05
N GLN A 274 -19.53 31.59 -17.89
CA GLN A 274 -20.17 30.93 -19.04
C GLN A 274 -21.52 30.28 -18.67
N GLU A 275 -22.58 31.07 -18.82
CA GLU A 275 -23.87 30.54 -19.29
C GLU A 275 -23.65 29.98 -20.71
N ASN A 276 -23.58 28.64 -20.86
CA ASN A 276 -24.03 27.85 -22.02
C ASN A 276 -23.26 26.52 -22.13
N GLU A 277 -23.68 25.49 -21.41
CA GLU A 277 -23.43 24.10 -21.86
C GLU A 277 -24.46 23.08 -21.33
N LEU A 278 -25.68 23.53 -21.05
CA LEU A 278 -26.84 22.69 -20.77
C LEU A 278 -27.60 22.39 -22.07
N GLU A 279 -26.96 21.77 -23.07
CA GLU A 279 -27.66 21.26 -24.26
C GLU A 279 -26.78 20.33 -25.11
N ARG A 280 -26.16 19.29 -24.53
CA ARG A 280 -25.50 18.24 -25.34
C ARG A 280 -25.23 16.91 -24.63
N TYR A 281 -26.23 16.29 -24.01
CA TYR A 281 -26.21 14.85 -23.72
C TYR A 281 -27.63 14.29 -23.81
N GLU A 282 -28.18 14.24 -25.02
CA GLU A 282 -29.20 13.26 -25.37
C GLU A 282 -28.62 12.38 -26.48
N GLU A 283 -28.71 11.07 -26.28
CA GLU A 283 -28.40 10.00 -27.24
C GLU A 283 -26.91 9.74 -27.50
N ASP A 284 -26.27 8.97 -26.60
CA ASP A 284 -25.37 7.90 -27.03
C ASP A 284 -25.60 6.65 -26.19
N GLU A 285 -25.49 5.52 -26.85
CA GLU A 285 -26.06 4.21 -26.54
C GLU A 285 -25.59 3.63 -25.20
N PHE A 286 -26.52 2.99 -24.50
CA PHE A 286 -26.24 1.99 -23.46
C PHE A 286 -25.36 0.87 -24.05
N SER A 287 -24.04 1.00 -23.93
CA SER A 287 -23.17 -0.17 -23.85
C SER A 287 -23.22 -0.67 -22.41
N GLU A 288 -23.74 -1.89 -22.23
CA GLU A 288 -23.64 -2.64 -20.99
C GLU A 288 -22.18 -2.62 -20.50
N PRO A 289 -21.90 -2.35 -19.21
CA PRO A 289 -20.54 -2.46 -18.71
C PRO A 289 -20.13 -3.92 -18.77
N ASP A 290 -19.12 -4.21 -19.59
CA ASP A 290 -18.47 -5.52 -19.63
C ASP A 290 -18.07 -5.92 -18.20
N GLU A 291 -18.62 -7.02 -17.69
CA GLU A 291 -18.37 -7.60 -16.35
C GLU A 291 -16.95 -8.20 -16.19
N GLN A 292 -15.96 -7.72 -16.95
CA GLN A 292 -14.57 -8.18 -16.87
C GLN A 292 -13.64 -6.97 -16.77
N GLY A 293 -13.51 -6.42 -15.56
CA GLY A 293 -12.56 -5.32 -15.31
C GLY A 293 -12.80 -4.49 -14.06
N LEU A 294 -13.39 -5.03 -13.00
CA LEU A 294 -13.28 -4.40 -11.66
C LEU A 294 -11.88 -4.74 -11.11
N GLU A 295 -10.84 -4.16 -11.71
CA GLU A 295 -9.60 -3.94 -10.99
C GLU A 295 -9.94 -2.99 -9.82
N ASP A 296 -9.36 -3.25 -8.65
CA ASP A 296 -9.56 -2.46 -7.43
C ASP A 296 -9.06 -1.03 -7.69
N ASN A 297 -9.91 -0.16 -8.26
CA ASN A 297 -9.65 1.28 -8.46
C ASN A 297 -9.69 2.05 -7.13
N THR A 298 -9.21 1.45 -6.05
CA THR A 298 -9.02 2.13 -4.78
C THR A 298 -7.65 2.79 -4.82
N PRO A 299 -7.56 4.12 -4.68
CA PRO A 299 -6.29 4.80 -4.52
C PRO A 299 -5.46 4.13 -3.44
N PHE A 300 -4.19 3.90 -3.75
CA PHE A 300 -3.27 3.11 -2.93
C PHE A 300 -3.18 3.67 -1.49
N ASP A 301 -3.22 4.99 -1.36
CA ASP A 301 -3.27 5.74 -0.11
C ASP A 301 -4.52 5.41 0.74
N VAL A 302 -5.71 5.38 0.12
CA VAL A 302 -6.99 5.06 0.79
C VAL A 302 -6.99 3.64 1.36
N GLY A 303 -6.39 2.70 0.64
CA GLY A 303 -6.17 1.33 1.10
C GLY A 303 -5.28 1.21 2.35
N LEU A 304 -4.45 2.22 2.64
CA LEU A 304 -3.49 2.22 3.75
C LEU A 304 -4.03 2.90 5.01
N TRP A 305 -4.53 4.14 4.89
CA TRP A 305 -4.94 4.92 6.07
C TRP A 305 -6.28 4.47 6.64
N GLY A 306 -7.22 4.02 5.81
CA GLY A 306 -8.55 3.57 6.24
C GLY A 306 -8.47 2.46 7.29
N PRO A 307 -7.77 1.35 7.02
CA PRO A 307 -7.59 0.27 7.98
C PRO A 307 -6.87 0.68 9.28
N LEU A 308 -5.91 1.60 9.20
CA LEU A 308 -5.23 2.16 10.37
C LEU A 308 -6.21 2.94 11.25
N LEU A 309 -6.94 3.91 10.69
CA LEU A 309 -7.94 4.69 11.44
C LEU A 309 -9.03 3.79 12.01
N ARG A 310 -9.49 2.78 11.26
CA ARG A 310 -10.42 1.76 11.74
C ARG A 310 -9.88 1.02 12.96
N ASN A 311 -8.60 0.63 12.96
CA ASN A 311 -7.97 -0.05 14.09
C ASN A 311 -7.87 0.88 15.31
N LEU A 312 -7.44 2.13 15.10
CA LEU A 312 -7.35 3.15 16.14
C LEU A 312 -8.73 3.44 16.76
N ALA A 313 -9.78 3.54 15.94
CA ALA A 313 -11.14 3.81 16.39
C ALA A 313 -11.78 2.68 17.22
N ARG A 314 -11.10 1.53 17.40
CA ARG A 314 -11.51 0.51 18.38
C ARG A 314 -11.26 0.95 19.82
N ASP A 315 -10.27 1.82 20.03
CA ASP A 315 -10.02 2.46 21.32
C ASP A 315 -10.88 3.73 21.47
N PRO A 316 -11.71 3.85 22.53
CA PRO A 316 -12.61 5.00 22.70
C PRO A 316 -11.90 6.36 22.79
N LYS A 317 -10.71 6.45 23.38
CA LYS A 317 -9.96 7.72 23.49
C LYS A 317 -9.41 8.12 22.13
N LYS A 318 -8.98 7.15 21.32
CA LYS A 318 -8.48 7.42 19.97
C LYS A 318 -9.58 7.72 18.98
N ALA A 319 -10.73 7.05 19.10
CA ALA A 319 -11.91 7.42 18.36
C ALA A 319 -12.41 8.84 18.72
N GLN A 320 -12.30 9.26 19.99
CA GLN A 320 -12.52 10.66 20.40
C GLN A 320 -11.56 11.64 19.72
N GLU A 321 -10.28 11.29 19.64
CA GLU A 321 -9.26 12.11 18.96
C GLU A 321 -9.56 12.22 17.45
N ILE A 322 -9.86 11.11 16.76
CA ILE A 322 -10.22 11.11 15.32
C ILE A 322 -11.47 11.97 15.07
N ASN A 323 -12.46 11.94 15.96
CA ASN A 323 -13.68 12.76 15.82
C ASN A 323 -13.44 14.28 15.81
N GLN A 324 -12.24 14.75 16.20
CA GLN A 324 -11.87 16.17 16.13
C GLN A 324 -11.55 16.65 14.71
N TYR A 325 -11.43 15.73 13.75
CA TYR A 325 -10.90 15.99 12.40
C TYR A 325 -11.91 15.65 11.29
N ASN A 326 -13.08 16.29 11.33
CA ASN A 326 -14.14 16.14 10.32
C ASN A 326 -14.36 14.67 9.86
N PRO A 327 -14.84 13.80 10.75
CA PRO A 327 -14.97 12.38 10.45
C PRO A 327 -15.94 12.09 9.29
N ALA A 328 -16.87 13.00 9.00
CA ALA A 328 -17.78 12.89 7.87
C ALA A 328 -17.05 13.00 6.53
N LYS A 329 -16.09 13.93 6.39
CA LYS A 329 -15.26 14.03 5.17
C LYS A 329 -14.44 12.76 4.98
N LEU A 330 -13.72 12.30 6.01
CA LEU A 330 -12.93 11.07 5.96
C LEU A 330 -13.75 9.84 5.53
N LEU A 331 -14.97 9.71 6.07
CA LEU A 331 -15.85 8.60 5.73
C LEU A 331 -16.43 8.71 4.33
N LYS A 332 -16.77 9.91 3.86
CA LYS A 332 -17.19 10.12 2.47
C LYS A 332 -16.08 9.70 1.49
N THR A 333 -14.82 10.07 1.78
CA THR A 333 -13.67 9.69 0.97
C THR A 333 -13.43 8.18 0.97
N LEU A 334 -13.62 7.48 2.09
CA LEU A 334 -13.56 6.00 2.06
C LEU A 334 -14.71 5.44 1.22
N LEU A 335 -15.94 5.83 1.54
CA LEU A 335 -17.14 5.26 0.92
C LEU A 335 -17.31 5.59 -0.58
N SER A 336 -16.56 6.55 -1.13
CA SER A 336 -16.50 6.74 -2.58
C SER A 336 -15.83 5.57 -3.31
N TYR A 337 -15.08 4.72 -2.59
CA TYR A 337 -14.41 3.54 -3.14
C TYR A 337 -15.07 2.24 -2.65
N PRO A 338 -15.78 1.49 -3.52
CA PRO A 338 -16.54 0.31 -3.13
C PRO A 338 -15.75 -0.75 -2.35
N ALA A 339 -14.48 -0.97 -2.70
CA ALA A 339 -13.62 -1.95 -2.02
C ALA A 339 -13.35 -1.60 -0.55
N THR A 340 -13.45 -0.32 -0.18
CA THR A 340 -13.19 0.14 1.19
C THR A 340 -14.47 0.24 2.03
N ASN A 341 -15.65 -0.04 1.47
CA ASN A 341 -16.94 0.06 2.18
C ASN A 341 -16.93 -0.66 3.52
N ALA A 342 -16.37 -1.86 3.59
CA ALA A 342 -16.28 -2.61 4.85
C ALA A 342 -15.38 -1.90 5.88
N VAL A 343 -14.30 -1.26 5.43
CA VAL A 343 -13.37 -0.48 6.27
C VAL A 343 -14.02 0.80 6.74
N GLY A 344 -14.62 1.59 5.83
CA GLY A 344 -15.38 2.79 6.13
C GLY A 344 -16.50 2.51 7.12
N ASN A 345 -17.24 1.41 6.91
CA ASN A 345 -18.31 1.01 7.81
C ASN A 345 -17.79 0.60 9.19
N SER A 346 -16.67 -0.11 9.26
CA SER A 346 -16.08 -0.45 10.56
C SER A 346 -15.51 0.79 11.28
N LEU A 347 -14.96 1.76 10.55
CA LEU A 347 -14.48 3.03 11.12
C LEU A 347 -15.64 3.83 11.69
N ALA A 348 -16.68 4.09 10.90
CA ALA A 348 -17.87 4.82 11.33
C ALA A 348 -18.53 4.19 12.56
N THR A 349 -18.61 2.85 12.62
CA THR A 349 -19.11 2.14 13.81
C THR A 349 -18.27 2.44 15.06
N GLY A 350 -16.93 2.46 14.93
CA GLY A 350 -16.02 2.79 16.03
C GLY A 350 -16.16 4.24 16.49
N LEU A 351 -16.22 5.18 15.55
CA LEU A 351 -16.38 6.61 15.82
C LEU A 351 -17.70 6.90 16.54
N ILE A 352 -18.82 6.40 15.99
CA ILE A 352 -20.17 6.56 16.57
C ILE A 352 -20.24 5.95 17.97
N ARG A 353 -19.56 4.81 18.22
CA ARG A 353 -19.56 4.17 19.54
C ARG A 353 -18.85 5.01 20.61
N SER A 354 -17.85 5.78 20.21
CA SER A 354 -17.00 6.55 21.14
C SER A 354 -17.56 7.92 21.51
N VAL A 355 -18.16 8.60 20.54
CA VAL A 355 -18.71 9.95 20.67
C VAL A 355 -19.91 10.04 19.76
N TYR A 356 -21.01 10.56 20.30
CA TYR A 356 -22.18 10.84 19.50
C TYR A 356 -21.86 11.99 18.54
N ASN A 357 -21.98 11.73 17.24
CA ASN A 357 -21.80 12.73 16.20
C ASN A 357 -23.06 12.75 15.32
N HIS A 358 -23.78 13.88 15.36
CA HIS A 358 -25.06 14.06 14.66
C HIS A 358 -24.91 13.84 13.15
N GLU A 359 -23.83 14.36 12.54
CA GLU A 359 -23.58 14.25 11.10
C GLU A 359 -23.29 12.80 10.68
N LEU A 360 -22.53 12.05 11.50
CA LEU A 360 -22.30 10.63 11.25
C LEU A 360 -23.60 9.82 11.40
N VAL A 361 -24.41 10.12 12.40
CA VAL A 361 -25.71 9.45 12.57
C VAL A 361 -26.62 9.76 11.38
N ASP A 362 -26.69 11.02 10.91
CA ASP A 362 -27.50 11.36 9.74
C ASP A 362 -27.00 10.63 8.48
N MET A 363 -25.69 10.68 8.19
CA MET A 363 -25.06 10.02 7.04
C MET A 363 -25.45 8.55 6.90
N TYR A 364 -25.50 7.81 8.01
CA TYR A 364 -25.78 6.37 7.99
C TYR A 364 -27.24 5.99 8.30
N THR A 365 -28.10 6.97 8.61
CA THR A 365 -29.55 6.74 8.82
C THR A 365 -30.43 7.29 7.70
N ILE A 366 -29.84 7.97 6.69
CA ILE A 366 -30.55 8.37 5.46
C ILE A 366 -30.92 7.15 4.61
N GLU A 367 -32.11 7.13 4.02
CA GLU A 367 -32.58 6.09 3.12
C GLU A 367 -31.82 6.11 1.76
N PRO A 368 -31.62 4.96 1.09
CA PRO A 368 -32.13 3.62 1.42
C PRO A 368 -31.30 2.91 2.49
N VAL A 369 -32.00 2.22 3.41
CA VAL A 369 -31.37 1.39 4.46
C VAL A 369 -30.91 0.05 3.85
N ASP A 370 -29.65 -0.34 4.07
CA ASP A 370 -29.09 -1.65 3.71
C ASP A 370 -28.71 -2.47 4.97
N GLU A 371 -28.18 -3.68 4.80
CA GLU A 371 -27.79 -4.54 5.93
C GLU A 371 -26.67 -3.93 6.79
N ASN A 372 -25.76 -3.15 6.18
CA ASN A 372 -24.65 -2.50 6.87
C ASN A 372 -25.16 -1.43 7.85
N LYS A 373 -26.28 -0.77 7.51
CA LYS A 373 -26.90 0.28 8.33
C LYS A 373 -27.43 -0.18 9.69
N LEU A 374 -27.72 -1.47 9.83
CA LEU A 374 -28.08 -2.04 11.13
C LEU A 374 -26.93 -1.98 12.14
N GLY A 375 -25.69 -2.19 11.69
CA GLY A 375 -24.49 -2.13 12.53
C GLY A 375 -24.29 -0.74 13.14
N PHE A 376 -24.43 0.31 12.32
CA PHE A 376 -24.34 1.70 12.79
C PHE A 376 -25.44 2.07 13.75
N ALA A 377 -26.68 1.73 13.42
CA ALA A 377 -27.82 2.03 14.27
C ALA A 377 -27.62 1.39 15.66
N CYS A 378 -27.17 0.13 15.71
CA CYS A 378 -26.85 -0.55 16.97
C CYS A 378 -25.68 0.09 17.73
N ALA A 379 -24.64 0.58 17.04
CA ALA A 379 -23.53 1.28 17.67
C ALA A 379 -23.95 2.64 18.24
N ALA A 380 -24.79 3.38 17.50
CA ALA A 380 -25.37 4.65 17.92
C ALA A 380 -26.23 4.49 19.18
N VAL A 381 -26.99 3.40 19.31
CA VAL A 381 -27.72 3.08 20.56
C VAL A 381 -26.80 3.07 21.77
N ASN A 382 -25.68 2.32 21.71
CA ASN A 382 -24.79 2.20 22.86
C ASN A 382 -24.21 3.57 23.26
N CYS A 383 -23.82 4.38 22.27
CA CYS A 383 -23.29 5.72 22.55
C CYS A 383 -24.35 6.67 23.13
N LEU A 384 -25.58 6.67 22.58
CA LEU A 384 -26.67 7.51 23.07
C LEU A 384 -27.02 7.21 24.52
N VAL A 385 -27.08 5.92 24.88
CA VAL A 385 -27.39 5.49 26.25
C VAL A 385 -26.33 5.93 27.25
N ASP A 386 -25.06 5.92 26.84
CA ASP A 386 -23.93 6.33 27.67
C ASP A 386 -23.70 7.86 27.65
N SER A 387 -24.37 8.59 26.76
CA SER A 387 -24.22 10.05 26.62
C SER A 387 -25.08 10.80 27.62
N THR A 388 -24.44 11.56 28.52
CA THR A 388 -25.11 12.35 29.56
C THR A 388 -25.31 13.82 29.22
N GLU A 389 -24.85 14.29 28.05
CA GLU A 389 -24.70 15.72 27.75
C GLU A 389 -25.55 16.23 26.57
N LEU A 390 -26.31 15.38 25.89
CA LEU A 390 -27.11 15.79 24.74
C LEU A 390 -28.43 16.47 25.15
N PRO A 391 -28.87 17.53 24.45
CA PRO A 391 -30.19 18.13 24.65
C PRO A 391 -31.33 17.14 24.36
N ASP A 392 -32.41 17.21 25.14
CA ASP A 392 -33.57 16.29 25.02
C ASP A 392 -34.14 16.19 23.60
N GLU A 393 -34.16 17.29 22.84
CA GLU A 393 -34.68 17.30 21.47
C GLU A 393 -33.76 16.59 20.48
N GLU A 394 -32.43 16.69 20.67
CA GLU A 394 -31.46 15.94 19.86
C GLU A 394 -31.52 14.46 20.16
N VAL A 395 -31.65 14.09 21.44
CA VAL A 395 -31.86 12.70 21.86
C VAL A 395 -33.12 12.13 21.22
N LYS A 396 -34.23 12.87 21.25
CA LYS A 396 -35.49 12.44 20.62
C LYS A 396 -35.35 12.23 19.12
N TRP A 397 -34.74 13.19 18.43
CA TRP A 397 -34.49 13.10 16.99
C TRP A 397 -33.65 11.85 16.65
N ALA A 398 -32.55 11.66 17.37
CA ALA A 398 -31.59 10.58 17.10
C ALA A 398 -32.20 9.20 17.34
N VAL A 399 -32.89 9.04 18.48
CA VAL A 399 -33.58 7.80 18.83
C VAL A 399 -34.64 7.45 17.79
N ASN A 400 -35.43 8.42 17.32
CA ASN A 400 -36.43 8.18 16.28
C ASN A 400 -35.76 7.71 14.96
N ARG A 401 -34.69 8.37 14.53
CA ARG A 401 -33.94 7.97 13.31
C ARG A 401 -33.32 6.58 13.45
N ILE A 402 -32.75 6.26 14.61
CA ILE A 402 -32.16 4.94 14.87
C ILE A 402 -33.23 3.85 14.90
N VAL A 403 -34.38 4.10 15.55
CA VAL A 403 -35.51 3.15 15.55
C VAL A 403 -35.96 2.86 14.13
N ASP A 404 -36.19 3.89 13.33
CA ASP A 404 -36.66 3.74 11.95
C ASP A 404 -35.63 3.00 11.08
N THR A 405 -34.34 3.30 11.27
CA THR A 405 -33.25 2.59 10.58
C THR A 405 -33.21 1.12 10.95
N ILE A 406 -33.33 0.77 12.24
CA ILE A 406 -33.34 -0.62 12.68
C ILE A 406 -34.55 -1.36 12.08
N LEU A 407 -35.74 -0.77 12.15
CA LEU A 407 -36.95 -1.41 11.64
C LEU A 407 -36.87 -1.63 10.12
N ASN A 408 -36.44 -0.62 9.36
CA ASN A 408 -36.22 -0.72 7.92
C ASN A 408 -35.16 -1.78 7.57
N ALA A 409 -34.08 -1.91 8.34
CA ALA A 409 -33.06 -2.92 8.12
C ALA A 409 -33.58 -4.34 8.39
N LEU A 410 -34.34 -4.55 9.48
CA LEU A 410 -34.96 -5.84 9.81
C LEU A 410 -36.02 -6.29 8.80
N GLN A 411 -36.67 -5.35 8.10
CA GLN A 411 -37.58 -5.65 6.99
C GLN A 411 -36.85 -6.25 5.78
N LYS A 412 -35.60 -5.85 5.56
CA LYS A 412 -34.81 -6.27 4.40
C LYS A 412 -33.92 -7.49 4.69
N ASP A 413 -33.48 -7.66 5.93
CA ASP A 413 -32.56 -8.72 6.33
C ASP A 413 -33.25 -9.79 7.20
N PRO A 414 -33.52 -11.00 6.66
CA PRO A 414 -34.16 -12.07 7.41
C PRO A 414 -33.18 -12.88 8.30
N ARG A 415 -31.88 -12.58 8.31
CA ARG A 415 -30.88 -13.37 9.05
C ARG A 415 -31.10 -13.25 10.56
N GLU A 416 -31.00 -14.38 11.26
CA GLU A 416 -31.20 -14.44 12.71
C GLU A 416 -30.30 -13.46 13.48
N GLU A 417 -29.02 -13.36 13.10
CA GLU A 417 -28.07 -12.48 13.79
C GLU A 417 -28.49 -11.00 13.75
N SER A 418 -28.97 -10.55 12.60
CA SER A 418 -29.47 -9.18 12.41
C SER A 418 -30.68 -8.92 13.28
N TRP A 419 -31.62 -9.87 13.32
CA TRP A 419 -32.77 -9.81 14.22
C TRP A 419 -32.41 -9.78 15.69
N ILE A 420 -31.45 -10.59 16.13
CA ILE A 420 -30.97 -10.57 17.51
C ILE A 420 -30.36 -9.20 17.85
N ARG A 421 -29.49 -8.66 16.98
CA ARG A 421 -28.83 -7.36 17.20
C ARG A 421 -29.83 -6.20 17.21
N GLY A 422 -30.70 -6.12 16.19
CA GLY A 422 -31.69 -5.06 16.05
C GLY A 422 -32.73 -5.05 17.17
N THR A 423 -33.32 -6.21 17.49
CA THR A 423 -34.31 -6.29 18.59
C THR A 423 -33.68 -6.00 19.95
N LYS A 424 -32.41 -6.39 20.18
CA LYS A 424 -31.67 -6.02 21.39
C LYS A 424 -31.45 -4.50 21.48
N ALA A 425 -31.04 -3.86 20.38
CA ALA A 425 -30.84 -2.42 20.33
C ALA A 425 -32.15 -1.65 20.59
N LEU A 426 -33.25 -2.06 19.98
CA LEU A 426 -34.58 -1.50 20.26
C LEU A 426 -34.96 -1.67 21.75
N ALA A 427 -34.72 -2.85 22.33
CA ALA A 427 -35.03 -3.11 23.74
C ALA A 427 -34.24 -2.18 24.68
N ILE A 428 -32.94 -2.01 24.41
CA ILE A 428 -32.07 -1.08 25.15
C ILE A 428 -32.63 0.35 25.04
N LEU A 429 -32.93 0.82 23.83
CA LEU A 429 -33.50 2.14 23.62
C LEU A 429 -34.80 2.34 24.40
N LYS A 430 -35.70 1.35 24.40
CA LYS A 430 -36.98 1.44 25.12
C LYS A 430 -36.81 1.51 26.63
N ILE A 431 -35.86 0.75 27.18
CA ILE A 431 -35.55 0.75 28.62
C ILE A 431 -34.99 2.12 29.02
N THR A 432 -34.07 2.66 28.23
CA THR A 432 -33.42 3.96 28.50
C THR A 432 -34.35 5.15 28.23
N TYR A 433 -35.18 5.07 27.19
CA TYR A 433 -36.08 6.13 26.75
C TYR A 433 -37.54 5.63 26.72
N PRO A 434 -38.25 5.68 27.87
CA PRO A 434 -39.59 5.13 27.99
C PRO A 434 -40.65 5.78 27.09
N TRP A 435 -40.37 6.93 26.50
CA TRP A 435 -41.29 7.65 25.60
C TRP A 435 -41.32 7.08 24.17
N ILE A 436 -40.44 6.14 23.81
CA ILE A 436 -40.47 5.48 22.50
C ILE A 436 -41.82 4.78 22.27
N ASP A 437 -42.37 4.99 21.07
CA ASP A 437 -43.66 4.43 20.64
C ASP A 437 -43.54 2.93 20.30
N VAL A 438 -43.92 2.10 21.28
CA VAL A 438 -43.93 0.64 21.14
C VAL A 438 -44.98 0.16 20.15
N ASN A 439 -46.04 0.94 19.89
CA ASN A 439 -47.09 0.52 18.95
C ASN A 439 -46.58 0.59 17.50
N LYS A 440 -45.77 1.61 17.18
CA LYS A 440 -45.06 1.69 15.90
C LYS A 440 -44.16 0.47 15.69
N ILE A 441 -43.29 0.18 16.66
CA ILE A 441 -42.37 -0.97 16.64
C ILE A 441 -43.16 -2.29 16.49
N ARG A 442 -44.25 -2.47 17.26
CA ARG A 442 -45.13 -3.64 17.20
C ARG A 442 -45.67 -3.84 15.79
N SER A 443 -46.28 -2.80 15.23
CA SER A 443 -46.92 -2.86 13.91
C SER A 443 -45.93 -3.29 12.84
N GLU A 444 -44.73 -2.73 12.84
CA GLU A 444 -43.72 -3.04 11.82
C GLU A 444 -43.12 -4.45 11.99
N ILE A 445 -42.90 -4.90 13.23
CA ILE A 445 -42.38 -6.25 13.50
C ILE A 445 -43.43 -7.33 13.21
N GLU A 446 -44.71 -7.09 13.48
CA GLU A 446 -45.80 -8.03 13.19
C GLU A 446 -46.11 -8.15 11.70
N GLN A 447 -45.91 -7.09 10.93
CA GLN A 447 -46.06 -7.10 9.47
C GLN A 447 -44.94 -7.87 8.75
N ASN A 448 -43.83 -8.14 9.44
CA ASN A 448 -42.70 -8.84 8.86
C ASN A 448 -42.87 -10.37 8.98
N SER A 449 -43.28 -10.99 7.87
CA SER A 449 -43.52 -12.44 7.79
C SER A 449 -42.26 -13.31 7.89
N ASN A 450 -41.06 -12.71 7.73
CA ASN A 450 -39.79 -13.42 7.69
C ASN A 450 -39.04 -13.39 9.03
N LYS A 451 -39.73 -13.01 10.12
CA LYS A 451 -39.15 -12.93 11.45
C LYS A 451 -38.65 -14.30 11.96
N PRO A 452 -37.38 -14.42 12.39
CA PRO A 452 -36.88 -15.60 13.08
C PRO A 452 -37.61 -15.84 14.41
N GLU A 453 -38.04 -17.07 14.66
CA GLU A 453 -38.76 -17.45 15.89
C GLU A 453 -37.85 -17.90 17.04
N THR A 454 -36.60 -17.46 17.05
CA THR A 454 -35.62 -17.94 18.01
C THR A 454 -35.84 -17.34 19.40
N GLU A 455 -35.38 -18.07 20.42
CA GLU A 455 -35.62 -17.70 21.82
C GLU A 455 -34.99 -16.33 22.16
N ALA A 456 -33.83 -16.02 21.58
CA ALA A 456 -33.16 -14.72 21.77
C ALA A 456 -34.01 -13.56 21.24
N VAL A 457 -34.58 -13.69 20.03
CA VAL A 457 -35.48 -12.68 19.46
C VAL A 457 -36.73 -12.53 20.31
N LYS A 458 -37.36 -13.65 20.73
CA LYS A 458 -38.54 -13.65 21.61
C LYS A 458 -38.27 -12.94 22.95
N GLN A 459 -37.11 -13.19 23.56
CA GLN A 459 -36.72 -12.54 24.82
C GLN A 459 -36.49 -11.03 24.65
N ASN A 460 -35.85 -10.60 23.57
CA ASN A 460 -35.66 -9.18 23.27
C ASN A 460 -37.00 -8.46 23.02
N LEU A 461 -37.91 -9.09 22.26
CA LEU A 461 -39.26 -8.56 22.04
C LEU A 461 -40.06 -8.46 23.34
N LYS A 462 -39.94 -9.45 24.23
CA LYS A 462 -40.56 -9.38 25.55
C LYS A 462 -40.00 -8.22 26.38
N ALA A 463 -38.69 -7.95 26.30
CA ALA A 463 -38.06 -6.81 26.97
C ALA A 463 -38.55 -5.45 26.41
N LEU A 464 -38.96 -5.42 25.14
CA LEU A 464 -39.65 -4.27 24.51
C LEU A 464 -41.10 -4.08 24.99
N GLY A 465 -41.68 -5.08 25.68
CA GLY A 465 -43.10 -5.11 26.02
C GLY A 465 -44.01 -5.65 24.91
N LEU A 466 -43.46 -6.46 23.99
CA LEU A 466 -44.16 -7.09 22.88
C LEU A 466 -44.48 -8.57 23.12
#